data_AF-A0A7Y2EZT0-F1
#
_entry.id   AF-A0A7Y2EZT0-F1
#
_cell.length_a   1.000
_cell.length_b   1.000
_cell.length_c   1.000
_cell.angle_alpha   90.00
_cell.angle_beta   90.00
_cell.angle_gamma   90.00
#
_symmetry.space_group_name_H-M   'P 1'
#
loop_
_entity.id
_entity.type
_entity.pdbx_description
1 polymer ?
#
loop_
_entity_poly.entity_id
_entity_poly.type
_entity_poly.pdbx_seq_one_letter_code
_entity_poly.pdbx_strand_id
1 'polypeptide(L)'
;IMALLTEDWAYPVVDSELDPDDPLVNTASEYMFQMATIMYHVLHGTQTVTLAEDVEYNGEMFTAGTYEVEVDGKYWSDFDRRHPLEGPTRSQAWSGTAHALTATLGVGTVTAQALQLATALGALVASLGGVSFVMGAGLVWASKES
;
A
#
# COMPACT_ATOMS: atom_id res chain seq x y z
N ILE A 1 9.97 -8.87 -3.29
CA ILE A 1 8.60 -8.34 -3.12
C ILE A 1 7.95 -8.84 -1.84
N MET A 2 7.73 -10.15 -1.65
CA MET A 2 7.05 -10.65 -0.44
C MET A 2 7.78 -10.26 0.85
N ALA A 3 9.11 -10.34 0.90
CA ALA A 3 9.91 -9.87 2.03
C ALA A 3 9.66 -8.37 2.37
N LEU A 4 9.60 -7.49 1.36
CA LEU A 4 9.24 -6.07 1.57
C LEU A 4 7.87 -5.94 2.22
N LEU A 5 6.91 -6.79 1.82
CA LEU A 5 5.56 -6.73 2.33
C LEU A 5 5.43 -7.32 3.75
N THR A 6 6.01 -8.49 4.01
CA THR A 6 5.83 -9.24 5.27
C THR A 6 6.88 -8.93 6.33
N GLU A 7 8.11 -8.63 5.93
CA GLU A 7 9.22 -8.37 6.85
C GLU A 7 9.39 -6.86 7.09
N ASP A 8 9.50 -6.07 6.01
CA ASP A 8 9.77 -4.62 6.15
C ASP A 8 8.50 -3.85 6.54
N TRP A 9 7.38 -4.10 5.85
CA TRP A 9 6.10 -3.43 6.14
C TRP A 9 5.26 -4.14 7.18
N ALA A 10 5.64 -5.35 7.58
CA ALA A 10 4.91 -6.19 8.53
C ALA A 10 3.41 -6.36 8.19
N TYR A 11 3.07 -6.37 6.89
CA TYR A 11 1.69 -6.49 6.46
C TYR A 11 1.20 -7.94 6.63
N PRO A 12 0.02 -8.16 7.24
CA PRO A 12 -0.53 -9.50 7.45
C PRO A 12 -1.16 -10.03 6.16
N VAL A 13 -0.34 -10.60 5.27
CA VAL A 13 -0.79 -11.21 4.02
C VAL A 13 -1.70 -12.40 4.30
N VAL A 14 -2.81 -12.48 3.58
CA VAL A 14 -3.70 -13.63 3.57
C VAL A 14 -3.43 -14.42 2.30
N ASP A 15 -2.70 -15.53 2.40
CA ASP A 15 -2.25 -16.29 1.23
C ASP A 15 -3.40 -16.75 0.32
N SER A 16 -4.57 -17.05 0.89
CA SER A 16 -5.76 -17.44 0.12
C SER A 16 -6.39 -16.32 -0.69
N GLU A 17 -6.00 -15.06 -0.45
CA GLU A 17 -6.42 -13.92 -1.25
C GLU A 17 -5.56 -13.75 -2.52
N LEU A 18 -4.45 -14.48 -2.66
CA LEU A 18 -3.57 -14.39 -3.83
C LEU A 18 -3.92 -15.48 -4.86
N ASP A 19 -4.60 -15.11 -5.93
CA ASP A 19 -4.97 -16.03 -7.02
C ASP A 19 -4.32 -15.61 -8.36
N PRO A 20 -3.35 -16.38 -8.88
CA PRO A 20 -2.73 -16.07 -10.16
C PRO A 20 -3.66 -16.28 -11.37
N ASP A 21 -4.76 -17.03 -11.20
CA ASP A 21 -5.74 -17.29 -12.25
C ASP A 21 -6.89 -16.26 -12.24
N ASP A 22 -7.00 -15.41 -11.21
CA ASP A 22 -7.93 -14.27 -11.18
C ASP A 22 -7.33 -13.07 -11.94
N PRO A 23 -7.93 -12.62 -13.07
CA PRO A 23 -7.44 -11.44 -13.78
C PRO A 23 -7.74 -10.12 -13.06
N LEU A 24 -8.56 -10.14 -12.00
CA LEU A 24 -8.93 -8.96 -11.24
C LEU A 24 -8.01 -8.79 -10.01
N VAL A 25 -7.86 -7.54 -9.59
CA VAL A 25 -7.15 -7.16 -8.37
C VAL A 25 -8.19 -6.55 -7.46
N ASN A 26 -8.67 -7.32 -6.50
CA ASN A 26 -9.85 -6.92 -5.73
C ASN A 26 -9.80 -7.31 -4.24
N THR A 27 -8.76 -8.02 -3.80
CA THR A 27 -8.53 -8.32 -2.38
C THR A 27 -7.47 -7.41 -1.76
N ALA A 28 -7.47 -7.34 -0.43
CA ALA A 28 -6.54 -6.48 0.29
C ALA A 28 -5.07 -6.94 0.10
N SER A 29 -4.82 -8.24 0.15
CA SER A 29 -3.47 -8.79 -0.04
C SER A 29 -2.95 -8.60 -1.47
N GLU A 30 -3.79 -8.72 -2.50
CA GLU A 30 -3.39 -8.45 -3.89
C GLU A 30 -3.03 -6.99 -4.11
N TYR A 31 -3.86 -6.05 -3.63
CA TYR A 31 -3.55 -4.61 -3.73
C TYR A 31 -2.21 -4.28 -3.08
N MET A 32 -1.96 -4.84 -1.89
CA MET A 32 -0.71 -4.63 -1.17
C MET A 32 0.49 -5.29 -1.84
N PHE A 33 0.31 -6.46 -2.45
CA PHE A 33 1.36 -7.11 -3.23
C PHE A 33 1.76 -6.30 -4.46
N GLN A 34 0.78 -5.72 -5.17
CA GLN A 34 1.06 -4.81 -6.28
C GLN A 34 1.74 -3.53 -5.83
N MET A 35 1.30 -2.96 -4.70
CA MET A 35 1.92 -1.78 -4.13
C MET A 35 3.37 -2.07 -3.75
N ALA A 36 3.65 -3.20 -3.10
CA ALA A 36 5.00 -3.65 -2.76
C ALA A 36 5.86 -3.87 -4.02
N THR A 37 5.28 -4.38 -5.10
CA THR A 37 6.00 -4.56 -6.38
C THR A 37 6.45 -3.22 -6.95
N ILE A 38 5.54 -2.26 -7.06
CA ILE A 38 5.86 -0.91 -7.54
C ILE A 38 6.88 -0.24 -6.63
N MET A 39 6.64 -0.31 -5.31
CA MET A 39 7.52 0.29 -4.32
C MET A 39 8.92 -0.30 -4.35
N TYR A 40 9.06 -1.61 -4.56
CA TYR A 40 10.37 -2.23 -4.70
C TYR A 40 11.15 -1.64 -5.89
N HIS A 41 10.49 -1.45 -7.05
CA HIS A 41 11.13 -0.87 -8.22
C HIS A 41 11.48 0.62 -8.05
N VAL A 42 10.68 1.36 -7.27
CA VAL A 42 11.02 2.75 -6.90
C VAL A 42 12.24 2.75 -5.99
N LEU A 43 12.22 1.97 -4.92
CA LEU A 43 13.24 1.98 -3.86
C LEU A 43 14.60 1.43 -4.32
N HIS A 44 14.61 0.52 -5.29
CA HIS A 44 15.82 -0.11 -5.82
C HIS A 44 16.14 0.35 -7.25
N GLY A 45 15.52 1.44 -7.70
CA GLY A 45 15.75 2.00 -9.02
C GLY A 45 17.02 2.86 -9.06
N THR A 46 17.59 2.99 -10.26
CA THR A 46 18.65 3.95 -10.58
C THR A 46 18.09 5.01 -11.52
N GLN A 47 18.45 6.28 -11.28
CA GLN A 47 17.98 7.42 -12.05
C GLN A 47 19.15 8.12 -12.73
N THR A 48 18.96 8.52 -13.98
CA THR A 48 19.94 9.30 -14.72
C THR A 48 19.71 10.80 -14.50
N VAL A 49 20.71 11.49 -13.95
CA VAL A 49 20.68 12.93 -13.70
C VAL A 49 21.77 13.62 -14.52
N THR A 50 21.39 14.59 -15.35
CA THR A 50 22.34 15.41 -16.11
C THR A 50 22.47 16.79 -15.48
N LEU A 51 23.70 17.16 -15.12
CA LEU A 51 24.08 18.51 -14.75
C LEU A 51 24.62 19.25 -15.98
N ALA A 52 24.01 20.38 -16.32
CA ALA A 52 24.39 21.17 -17.50
C ALA A 52 25.66 22.01 -17.28
N GLU A 53 25.99 22.31 -16.03
CA GLU A 53 27.14 23.10 -15.60
C GLU A 53 27.66 22.58 -14.26
N ASP A 54 28.85 23.04 -13.85
CA ASP A 54 29.41 22.71 -12.55
C ASP A 54 28.56 23.36 -11.43
N VAL A 55 28.19 22.57 -10.42
CA VAL A 55 27.38 23.01 -9.28
C VAL A 55 28.13 22.75 -7.98
N GLU A 56 28.28 23.80 -7.16
CA GLU A 56 28.78 23.65 -5.79
C GLU A 56 27.62 23.35 -4.83
N TYR A 57 27.76 22.34 -3.99
CA TYR A 57 26.80 22.04 -2.93
C TYR A 57 27.54 21.59 -1.66
N ASN A 58 27.31 22.30 -0.55
CA ASN A 58 27.91 22.00 0.76
C ASN A 58 29.44 21.87 0.74
N GLY A 59 30.14 22.66 -0.06
CA GLY A 59 31.60 22.65 -0.18
C GLY A 59 32.14 21.59 -1.13
N GLU A 60 31.27 20.80 -1.78
CA GLU A 60 31.62 19.83 -2.81
C GLU A 60 31.24 20.36 -4.20
N MET A 61 32.16 20.26 -5.15
CA MET A 61 31.92 20.62 -6.55
C MET A 61 31.46 19.39 -7.34
N PHE A 62 30.28 19.46 -7.92
CA PHE A 62 29.74 18.48 -8.86
C PHE A 62 29.94 19.01 -10.28
N THR A 63 30.75 18.33 -11.07
CA THR A 63 31.05 18.78 -12.44
C THR A 63 29.84 18.60 -13.37
N ALA A 64 29.78 19.39 -14.44
CA ALA A 64 28.83 19.15 -15.52
C ALA A 64 29.01 17.73 -16.08
N GLY A 65 27.90 17.04 -16.33
CA GLY A 65 27.93 15.65 -16.78
C GLY A 65 26.66 14.87 -16.49
N THR A 66 26.66 13.59 -16.86
CA THR A 66 25.56 12.66 -16.57
C THR A 66 25.98 11.69 -15.47
N TYR A 67 25.09 11.52 -14.50
CA TYR A 67 25.29 10.70 -13.31
C TYR A 67 24.19 9.64 -13.23
N GLU A 68 24.57 8.42 -12.88
CA GLU A 68 23.64 7.39 -12.45
C GLU A 68 23.54 7.44 -10.93
N VAL A 69 22.34 7.67 -10.40
CA VAL A 69 22.10 7.87 -8.98
C VAL A 69 21.09 6.84 -8.50
N GLU A 70 21.52 5.96 -7.59
CA GLU A 70 20.64 4.98 -6.98
C GLU A 70 19.70 5.64 -5.96
N VAL A 71 18.46 5.15 -5.90
CA VAL A 71 17.49 5.56 -4.87
C VAL A 71 17.90 5.03 -3.50
N ASP A 72 18.58 3.88 -3.44
CA ASP A 72 19.16 3.30 -2.22
C ASP A 72 18.16 3.21 -1.06
N GLY A 73 16.95 2.75 -1.35
CA GLY A 73 15.89 2.58 -0.35
C GLY A 73 15.32 3.88 0.22
N LYS A 74 15.73 5.06 -0.27
CA LYS A 74 15.24 6.34 0.24
C LYS A 74 13.76 6.55 -0.09
N TYR A 75 12.98 6.86 0.94
CA TYR A 75 11.62 7.34 0.76
C TYR A 75 11.62 8.81 0.33
N TRP A 76 10.48 9.29 -0.17
CA TRP A 76 10.30 10.66 -0.68
C TRP A 76 10.90 11.74 0.24
N SER A 77 10.72 11.58 1.56
CA SER A 77 11.19 12.51 2.59
C SER A 77 12.69 12.48 2.85
N ASP A 78 13.35 11.38 2.50
CA ASP A 78 14.73 11.09 2.93
C ASP A 78 15.76 11.74 1.99
N PHE A 79 15.34 12.12 0.79
CA PHE A 79 16.16 12.85 -0.17
C PHE A 79 16.37 14.30 0.25
N ASP A 80 17.61 14.79 0.13
CA ASP A 80 17.87 16.21 0.20
C ASP A 80 17.40 16.90 -1.08
N ARG A 81 16.23 17.54 -0.97
CA ARG A 81 15.59 18.26 -2.08
C ARG A 81 16.43 19.35 -2.73
N ARG A 82 17.47 19.86 -2.05
CA ARG A 82 18.35 20.93 -2.56
C ARG A 82 19.63 20.38 -3.17
N HIS A 83 19.96 19.13 -2.91
CA HIS A 83 21.16 18.50 -3.45
C HIS A 83 21.01 18.35 -4.98
N PRO A 84 22.05 18.70 -5.76
CA PRO A 84 21.97 18.78 -7.23
C PRO A 84 21.63 17.45 -7.90
N LEU A 85 22.07 16.33 -7.33
CA LEU A 85 21.73 14.98 -7.79
C LEU A 85 20.47 14.39 -7.12
N GLU A 86 20.38 14.41 -5.79
CA GLU A 86 19.25 13.79 -5.08
C GLU A 86 17.89 14.45 -5.35
N GLY A 87 17.83 15.78 -5.51
CA GLY A 87 16.58 16.48 -5.80
C GLY A 87 15.91 16.00 -7.11
N PRO A 88 16.65 15.97 -8.23
CA PRO A 88 16.21 15.34 -9.47
C PRO A 88 15.89 13.84 -9.30
N THR A 89 16.78 13.05 -8.70
CA THR A 89 16.57 11.61 -8.47
C THR A 89 15.26 11.33 -7.75
N ARG A 90 14.98 12.08 -6.67
CA ARG A 90 13.70 12.00 -5.95
C ARG A 90 12.52 12.20 -6.89
N SER A 91 12.55 13.26 -7.69
CA SER A 91 11.42 13.62 -8.55
C SER A 91 11.21 12.63 -9.71
N GLN A 92 12.27 11.96 -10.16
CA GLN A 92 12.20 10.91 -11.18
C GLN A 92 11.72 9.58 -10.60
N ALA A 93 12.33 9.12 -9.50
CA ALA A 93 11.97 7.86 -8.85
C ALA A 93 10.55 7.89 -8.27
N TRP A 94 10.27 8.91 -7.47
CA TRP A 94 8.95 9.17 -6.90
C TRP A 94 8.16 10.12 -7.80
N SER A 95 8.01 9.71 -9.05
CA SER A 95 7.23 10.45 -10.03
C SER A 95 5.75 10.58 -9.64
N GLY A 96 5.03 11.49 -10.30
CA GLY A 96 3.58 11.59 -10.14
C GLY A 96 2.85 10.27 -10.38
N THR A 97 3.33 9.45 -11.33
CA THR A 97 2.79 8.11 -11.60
C THR A 97 3.05 7.15 -10.44
N ALA A 98 4.28 7.11 -9.91
CA ALA A 98 4.61 6.26 -8.76
C ALA A 98 3.75 6.63 -7.53
N HIS A 99 3.59 7.92 -7.25
CA HIS A 99 2.70 8.41 -6.20
C HIS A 99 1.24 8.05 -6.45
N ALA A 100 0.74 8.26 -7.67
CA ALA A 100 -0.66 7.98 -8.01
C ALA A 100 -0.98 6.50 -7.87
N LEU A 101 -0.14 5.61 -8.41
CA LEU A 101 -0.33 4.17 -8.31
C LEU A 101 -0.33 3.71 -6.85
N THR A 102 0.68 4.13 -6.08
CA THR A 102 0.79 3.81 -4.65
C THR A 102 -0.45 4.29 -3.87
N ALA A 103 -0.91 5.51 -4.14
CA ALA A 103 -2.12 6.04 -3.50
C ALA A 103 -3.38 5.25 -3.87
N THR A 104 -3.58 4.92 -5.15
CA THR A 104 -4.76 4.17 -5.61
C THR A 104 -4.80 2.76 -5.04
N LEU A 105 -3.66 2.08 -4.95
CA LEU A 105 -3.55 0.74 -4.37
C LEU A 105 -3.80 0.77 -2.87
N GLY A 106 -3.26 1.76 -2.15
CA GLY A 106 -3.56 1.96 -0.74
C GLY A 106 -5.05 2.20 -0.46
N VAL A 107 -5.72 3.01 -1.29
CA VAL A 107 -7.18 3.19 -1.21
C VAL A 107 -7.93 1.89 -1.51
N GLY A 108 -7.48 1.11 -2.49
CA GLY A 108 -8.02 -0.22 -2.80
C GLY A 108 -7.98 -1.15 -1.59
N THR A 109 -6.82 -1.24 -0.92
CA THR A 109 -6.63 -2.04 0.30
C THR A 109 -7.61 -1.64 1.40
N VAL A 110 -7.69 -0.34 1.72
CA VAL A 110 -8.58 0.15 2.79
C VAL A 110 -10.05 -0.09 2.43
N THR A 111 -10.42 0.07 1.16
CA THR A 111 -11.79 -0.17 0.69
C THR A 111 -12.18 -1.64 0.83
N ALA A 112 -11.29 -2.57 0.45
CA ALA A 112 -11.51 -4.00 0.61
C ALA A 112 -11.69 -4.37 2.09
N GLN A 113 -10.82 -3.88 2.97
CA GLN A 113 -10.91 -4.10 4.41
C GLN A 113 -12.19 -3.51 5.03
N ALA A 114 -12.59 -2.31 4.60
CA ALA A 114 -13.83 -1.70 5.06
C ALA A 114 -15.07 -2.51 4.68
N LEU A 115 -15.08 -3.10 3.47
CA LEU A 115 -16.16 -3.98 3.02
C LEU A 115 -16.22 -5.29 3.84
N GLN A 116 -15.06 -5.89 4.14
CA GLN A 116 -14.97 -7.07 5.00
C GLN A 116 -15.51 -6.77 6.40
N LEU A 117 -15.10 -5.64 7.00
CA LEU A 117 -15.59 -5.20 8.31
C LEU A 117 -17.10 -4.94 8.32
N ALA A 118 -17.61 -4.23 7.31
CA ALA A 118 -19.04 -3.94 7.18
C ALA A 118 -19.86 -5.23 7.07
N THR A 119 -19.36 -6.21 6.31
CA THR A 119 -19.99 -7.53 6.16
C THR A 119 -20.00 -8.28 7.49
N ALA A 120 -18.88 -8.30 8.22
CA ALA A 120 -18.77 -8.95 9.52
C ALA A 120 -19.72 -8.32 10.56
N LEU A 121 -19.80 -6.99 10.61
CA LEU A 121 -20.72 -6.27 11.48
C LEU A 121 -22.19 -6.54 11.11
N GLY A 122 -22.51 -6.58 9.81
CA GLY A 122 -23.84 -6.94 9.32
C GLY A 122 -24.26 -8.34 9.77
N ALA A 123 -23.36 -9.32 9.61
CA ALA A 123 -23.59 -10.68 10.08
C ALA A 123 -23.78 -10.76 11.60
N LEU A 124 -22.98 -10.01 12.36
CA LEU A 124 -23.11 -9.93 13.82
C LEU A 124 -24.49 -9.40 14.22
N VAL A 125 -24.92 -8.26 13.65
CA VAL A 125 -26.23 -7.66 13.94
C VAL A 125 -27.37 -8.61 13.54
N ALA A 126 -27.28 -9.24 12.37
CA ALA A 126 -28.26 -10.22 11.92
C ALA A 126 -28.36 -11.42 12.86
N SER A 127 -27.21 -11.92 13.35
CA SER A 127 -27.17 -13.03 14.31
C SER A 127 -27.81 -12.67 15.65
N LEU A 128 -27.55 -11.47 16.17
CA LEU A 128 -28.16 -10.96 17.40
C LEU A 128 -29.68 -10.80 17.25
N GLY A 129 -30.13 -10.28 16.11
CA GLY A 129 -31.55 -10.21 15.76
C GLY A 129 -32.20 -11.59 15.69
N GLY A 130 -31.51 -12.57 15.07
CA GLY A 130 -31.96 -13.96 15.00
C GLY A 130 -32.10 -14.62 16.37
N VAL A 131 -31.09 -14.48 17.24
CA VAL A 131 -31.14 -14.97 18.63
C VAL A 131 -32.32 -14.35 19.39
N SER A 132 -32.49 -13.04 19.27
CA SER A 132 -33.59 -12.31 19.91
C SER A 132 -34.96 -12.79 19.41
N PHE A 133 -35.09 -13.03 18.11
CA PHE A 133 -36.32 -13.54 17.50
C PHE A 133 -36.65 -14.95 17.99
N VAL A 134 -35.68 -15.87 18.00
CA VAL A 134 -35.85 -17.24 18.49
C VAL A 134 -36.23 -17.26 19.97
N MET A 135 -35.55 -16.46 20.79
CA MET A 135 -35.86 -16.36 22.22
C MET A 135 -37.27 -15.81 22.45
N GLY A 136 -37.65 -14.74 21.74
CA GLY A 136 -39.00 -14.17 21.81
C GLY A 136 -40.08 -15.17 21.39
N ALA A 137 -39.87 -15.89 20.28
CA ALA A 137 -40.78 -16.94 19.84
C ALA A 137 -40.90 -18.08 20.85
N GLY A 138 -39.79 -18.50 21.46
CA GLY A 138 -39.76 -19.52 22.51
C GLY A 138 -40.55 -19.11 23.75
N LEU A 139 -40.43 -17.85 24.19
CA LEU A 139 -41.22 -17.31 25.31
C LEU A 139 -42.72 -17.29 25.01
N VAL A 140 -43.13 -16.87 23.81
CA VAL A 140 -44.54 -16.90 23.40
C VAL A 140 -45.08 -18.32 23.38
N TRP A 141 -44.31 -19.28 22.87
CA TRP A 141 -44.71 -20.69 22.86
C TRP A 141 -44.86 -21.25 24.28
N ALA A 142 -43.86 -21.06 25.14
CA ALA A 142 -43.92 -21.52 26.53
C ALA A 142 -45.10 -20.92 27.32
N SER A 143 -45.45 -19.66 27.08
CA SER A 143 -46.59 -18.99 27.73
C SER A 143 -47.96 -19.57 27.35
N LYS A 144 -48.06 -20.33 26.25
CA LYS A 144 -49.30 -21.00 25.85
C LYS A 144 -49.49 -22.34 26.57
N GLU A 145 -48.44 -22.91 27.15
CA GLU A 145 -48.49 -24.20 27.86
C GLU A 145 -48.67 -24.04 29.39
N SER A 146 -48.57 -22.81 29.90
CA SER A 146 -48.81 -22.42 31.30
C SER A 146 -50.22 -21.89 31.52
#